data_AF-A0A838ECS4-F1
#
_entry.id   AF-A0A838ECS4-F1
#
_cell.length_a   1.000
_cell.length_b   1.000
_cell.length_c   1.000
_cell.angle_alpha   90.00
_cell.angle_beta   90.00
_cell.angle_gamma   90.00
#
_symmetry.space_group_name_H-M   'P 1'
#
loop_
_entity.id
_entity.type
_entity.pdbx_description
1 polymer ?
#
loop_
_entity_poly.entity_id
_entity_poly.type
_entity_poly.pdbx_seq_one_letter_code
_entity_poly.pdbx_strand_id
1 'polypeptide(L)'
;LYQLRRGTKSAYAMDDRERDKLLRSTFSGDAKVDVSRFKGLGEMEAQELWDTTMDPAQRTLLRVSVPDAQHADSIFSLLMGESAADRREWIEGNARYADNIDA
;
A
#
# COMPACT_ATOMS: atom_id res chain seq x y z
N LEU A 1 2.87 -4.92 0.08
CA LEU A 1 2.35 -6.27 0.41
C LEU A 1 3.36 -7.35 0.04
N TYR A 2 3.72 -8.15 1.04
CA TYR A 2 4.69 -9.22 0.97
C TYR A 2 4.06 -10.52 1.49
N GLN A 3 4.50 -11.65 0.96
CA GLN A 3 4.31 -12.97 1.55
C GLN A 3 5.67 -13.47 2.05
N LEU A 4 5.70 -13.94 3.29
CA LEU A 4 6.85 -14.59 3.90
C LEU A 4 6.50 -16.05 4.11
N ARG A 5 7.33 -16.97 3.61
CA ARG A 5 7.09 -18.40 3.71
C ARG A 5 8.32 -19.15 4.23
N ARG A 6 8.10 -20.06 5.16
CA ARG A 6 9.10 -21.01 5.66
C ARG A 6 8.44 -22.35 5.96
N GLY A 7 8.67 -23.33 5.09
CA GLY A 7 8.02 -24.64 5.17
C GLY A 7 6.50 -24.50 5.05
N THR A 8 5.78 -24.88 6.11
CA THR A 8 4.32 -24.79 6.22
C THR A 8 3.82 -23.46 6.78
N LYS A 9 4.70 -22.60 7.30
CA LYS A 9 4.31 -21.29 7.84
C LYS A 9 4.31 -20.25 6.74
N SER A 10 3.20 -19.54 6.58
CA SER A 10 3.06 -18.34 5.76
C SER A 10 2.62 -17.16 6.64
N ALA A 11 3.06 -15.95 6.28
CA ALA A 11 2.55 -14.70 6.83
C ALA A 11 2.55 -13.61 5.76
N TYR A 12 1.70 -12.61 5.95
CA TYR A 12 1.58 -11.47 5.04
C TYR A 12 2.02 -10.19 5.74
N ALA A 13 2.65 -9.29 4.99
CA ALA A 13 3.11 -8.00 5.50
C ALA A 13 2.68 -6.87 4.56
N MET A 14 1.93 -5.89 5.08
CA MET A 14 1.37 -4.78 4.29
C MET A 14 2.46 -3.85 3.75
N ASP A 15 3.48 -3.57 4.58
CA ASP A 15 4.59 -2.68 4.30
C ASP A 15 5.97 -3.31 4.63
N ASP A 16 7.04 -2.55 4.39
CA ASP A 16 8.42 -2.97 4.68
C ASP A 16 8.69 -3.11 6.19
N ARG A 17 8.06 -2.28 7.03
CA ARG A 17 8.27 -2.28 8.49
C ARG A 17 7.72 -3.57 9.09
N GLU A 18 6.53 -3.97 8.67
CA GLU A 18 5.87 -5.20 9.09
C GLU A 18 6.63 -6.43 8.58
N ARG A 19 7.12 -6.42 7.33
CA ARG A 19 7.96 -7.49 6.79
C ARG A 19 9.18 -7.71 7.69
N ASP A 20 9.89 -6.63 8.01
CA ASP A 20 11.11 -6.70 8.82
C ASP A 20 10.80 -7.15 10.26
N LYS A 21 9.65 -6.76 10.81
CA LYS A 21 9.17 -7.26 12.10
C LYS A 21 8.90 -8.76 12.06
N LEU A 22 8.25 -9.28 11.02
CA LEU A 22 7.95 -10.70 10.86
C LEU A 22 9.22 -11.54 10.67
N LEU A 23 10.20 -11.03 9.92
CA LEU A 23 11.52 -11.66 9.78
C LEU A 23 12.25 -11.79 11.12
N ARG A 24 12.22 -10.73 11.95
CA ARG A 24 12.86 -10.74 13.27
C ARG A 24 12.12 -11.55 14.34
N SER A 25 10.82 -11.80 14.16
CA SER A 25 9.98 -12.49 15.15
C SER A 25 9.63 -13.91 14.68
N THR A 26 8.51 -14.05 13.96
CA THR A 26 7.91 -15.31 13.51
C THR A 26 8.86 -16.17 12.68
N PHE A 27 9.73 -15.53 11.90
CA PHE A 27 10.69 -16.19 11.03
C PHE A 27 12.15 -16.10 11.51
N SER A 28 12.38 -15.81 12.80
CA SER A 28 13.72 -15.79 13.39
C SER A 28 14.48 -17.12 13.22
N GLY A 29 15.81 -17.05 13.16
CA GLY A 29 16.74 -18.17 12.98
C GLY A 29 17.41 -18.20 11.59
N ASP A 30 18.37 -19.12 11.40
CA ASP A 30 19.24 -19.18 10.21
C ASP A 30 18.60 -19.87 8.99
N ALA A 31 17.38 -20.38 9.12
CA ALA A 31 16.68 -21.02 8.02
C ALA A 31 16.19 -19.97 7.01
N LYS A 32 16.51 -20.20 5.72
CA LYS A 32 16.09 -19.33 4.61
C LYS A 32 14.57 -19.14 4.63
N VAL A 33 14.15 -17.88 4.54
CA VAL A 33 12.74 -17.47 4.41
C VAL A 33 12.55 -17.02 2.98
N ASP A 34 11.55 -17.58 2.30
CA ASP A 34 11.18 -17.12 0.97
C ASP A 34 10.27 -15.90 1.10
N VAL A 35 10.73 -14.77 0.56
CA VAL A 35 10.01 -13.49 0.59
C VAL A 35 9.57 -13.13 -0.82
N SER A 36 8.26 -13.13 -1.05
CA SER A 36 7.65 -12.75 -2.32
C SER A 36 6.93 -11.42 -2.16
N ARG A 37 7.04 -10.54 -3.16
CA ARG A 37 6.32 -9.26 -3.20
C ARG A 37 5.23 -9.34 -4.25
N PHE A 38 3.98 -9.13 -3.84
CA PHE A 38 2.87 -9.01 -4.77
C PHE A 38 2.99 -7.70 -5.55
N LYS A 39 2.96 -7.77 -6.88
CA LYS A 39 2.93 -6.60 -7.75
C LYS A 39 1.50 -6.17 -8.09
N GLY A 40 0.54 -7.06 -7.95
CA GLY A 40 -0.88 -6.78 -8.13
C GLY A 40 -1.76 -7.87 -7.50
N LEU A 41 -3.07 -7.61 -7.44
CA LEU A 41 -4.04 -8.53 -6.83
C LEU A 41 -4.22 -9.83 -7.63
N GLY A 42 -3.94 -9.83 -8.93
CA GLY A 42 -4.06 -11.03 -9.78
C GLY A 42 -2.96 -12.09 -9.54
N GLU A 43 -1.95 -11.76 -8.73
CA GLU A 43 -0.92 -12.71 -8.29
C GLU A 43 -1.31 -13.45 -7.00
N MET A 44 -2.48 -13.13 -6.43
CA MET A 44 -2.93 -13.64 -5.15
C MET A 44 -3.99 -14.73 -5.35
N GLU A 45 -3.83 -15.84 -4.66
CA GLU A 45 -4.86 -16.88 -4.60
C GLU A 45 -6.06 -16.40 -3.75
N ALA A 46 -7.23 -17.01 -3.95
CA ALA A 46 -8.47 -16.57 -3.31
C ALA A 46 -8.38 -16.50 -1.77
N GLN A 47 -7.70 -17.47 -1.15
CA GLN A 47 -7.51 -17.49 0.31
C GLN A 47 -6.62 -16.34 0.78
N GLU A 48 -5.59 -15.98 0.01
CA GLU A 48 -4.66 -14.91 0.36
C GLU A 48 -5.36 -13.55 0.29
N LEU A 49 -6.19 -13.34 -0.74
CA LEU A 49 -7.05 -12.15 -0.83
C LEU A 49 -8.00 -12.05 0.35
N TRP A 50 -8.62 -13.16 0.73
CA TRP A 50 -9.53 -13.19 1.87
C TRP A 50 -8.83 -12.76 3.16
N ASP A 51 -7.73 -13.43 3.50
CA ASP A 51 -7.00 -13.23 4.75
C ASP A 51 -6.39 -11.82 4.87
N THR A 52 -6.05 -11.19 3.73
CA THR A 52 -5.37 -9.88 3.73
C THR A 52 -6.30 -8.69 3.53
N THR A 53 -7.34 -8.83 2.71
CA THR A 53 -8.13 -7.66 2.25
C THR A 53 -9.63 -7.78 2.50
N MET A 54 -10.18 -8.98 2.67
CA MET A 54 -11.64 -9.17 2.72
C MET A 54 -12.17 -9.51 4.11
N ASP A 55 -11.44 -10.31 4.90
CA ASP A 55 -11.85 -10.72 6.24
C ASP A 55 -12.06 -9.49 7.15
N PRO A 56 -13.28 -9.22 7.63
CA PRO A 56 -13.55 -8.11 8.55
C PRO A 56 -12.68 -8.07 9.80
N ALA A 57 -12.18 -9.22 10.25
CA ALA A 57 -11.33 -9.31 11.44
C ALA A 57 -9.87 -8.88 11.19
N GLN A 58 -9.40 -8.91 9.95
CA GLN A 58 -7.98 -8.68 9.60
C GLN A 58 -7.79 -7.57 8.56
N ARG A 59 -8.82 -7.24 7.78
CA ARG A 59 -8.73 -6.26 6.69
C ARG A 59 -8.41 -4.87 7.22
N THR A 60 -7.61 -4.15 6.44
CA THR A 60 -7.34 -2.73 6.65
C THR A 60 -8.12 -1.91 5.63
N LEU A 61 -9.09 -1.12 6.08
CA LEU A 61 -9.89 -0.24 5.23
C LEU A 61 -9.66 1.22 5.60
N LEU A 62 -9.46 2.06 4.60
CA LEU A 62 -9.44 3.51 4.75
C LEU A 62 -10.80 4.07 4.35
N ARG A 63 -11.41 4.86 5.25
CA ARG A 63 -12.65 5.56 4.96
C ARG A 63 -12.30 6.93 4.34
N VAL A 64 -12.69 7.13 3.09
CA VAL A 64 -12.52 8.41 2.41
C VAL A 64 -13.52 9.43 2.96
N SER A 65 -13.04 10.63 3.27
CA SER A 65 -13.84 11.77 3.73
C SER A 65 -13.48 13.03 2.94
N VAL A 66 -14.48 13.89 2.68
CA VAL A 66 -14.29 15.17 1.98
C VAL A 66 -14.66 16.30 2.93
N PRO A 67 -13.69 16.86 3.68
CA PRO A 67 -13.97 17.93 4.64
C PRO A 67 -14.24 19.28 3.95
N ASP A 68 -13.60 19.54 2.81
CA ASP A 68 -13.81 20.74 1.99
C ASP A 68 -14.09 20.33 0.54
N ALA A 69 -15.35 20.49 0.14
CA ALA A 69 -15.81 20.14 -1.20
C ALA A 69 -15.28 21.07 -2.29
N GLN A 70 -15.10 22.37 -2.00
CA GLN A 70 -14.61 23.34 -2.98
C GLN A 70 -13.13 23.12 -3.26
N HIS A 71 -12.35 22.92 -2.21
CA HIS A 71 -10.94 22.58 -2.36
C HIS A 71 -10.77 21.26 -3.11
N ALA A 72 -11.52 20.22 -2.74
CA ALA A 72 -11.47 18.93 -3.45
C ALA A 72 -11.77 19.08 -4.95
N ASP A 73 -12.83 19.81 -5.32
CA ASP A 73 -13.20 20.04 -6.72
C ASP A 73 -12.10 20.74 -7.52
N SER A 74 -11.46 21.76 -6.94
CA SER A 74 -10.32 22.44 -7.57
C SER A 74 -9.14 21.50 -7.83
N ILE A 75 -8.81 20.62 -6.88
CA ILE A 75 -7.74 19.64 -7.02
C ILE A 75 -8.11 18.57 -8.06
N PHE A 76 -9.36 18.12 -8.09
CA PHE A 76 -9.85 17.19 -9.11
C PHE A 76 -9.73 17.79 -10.50
N SER A 77 -10.17 19.03 -10.69
CA SER A 77 -10.08 19.74 -11.97
C SER A 77 -8.62 19.91 -12.42
N LEU A 78 -7.72 20.22 -11.49
CA LEU A 78 -6.29 20.35 -11.79
C LEU A 78 -5.64 19.03 -12.19
N LEU A 79 -5.91 17.95 -11.44
CA LEU A 79 -5.24 16.66 -11.63
C LEU A 79 -5.87 15.81 -12.75
N MET A 80 -7.18 15.92 -12.95
CA MET A 80 -7.94 15.08 -13.88
C MET A 80 -8.56 15.86 -15.04
N GLY A 81 -8.37 17.19 -15.09
CA GLY A 81 -8.88 18.03 -16.16
C GLY A 81 -8.04 17.98 -17.44
N GLU A 82 -8.51 18.74 -18.43
CA GLU A 82 -7.98 18.72 -19.80
C GLU A 82 -6.61 19.41 -19.94
N SER A 83 -6.30 20.38 -19.08
CA SER A 83 -5.05 21.15 -19.14
C SER A 83 -3.85 20.32 -18.68
N ALA A 84 -3.11 19.80 -19.66
CA ALA A 84 -1.87 19.07 -19.38
C ALA A 84 -0.75 19.98 -18.83
N ALA A 85 -0.75 21.27 -19.19
CA ALA A 85 0.24 22.23 -18.74
C ALA A 85 0.12 22.51 -17.23
N ASP A 86 -1.09 22.83 -16.76
CA ASP A 86 -1.34 23.16 -15.35
C ASP A 86 -1.03 21.97 -14.44
N ARG A 87 -1.44 20.77 -14.88
CA ARG A 87 -1.12 19.52 -14.16
C ARG A 87 0.39 19.29 -14.09
N ARG A 88 1.13 19.52 -15.18
CA ARG A 88 2.58 19.34 -15.21
C ARG A 88 3.27 20.28 -14.23
N GLU A 89 2.95 21.57 -14.29
CA GLU A 89 3.52 22.58 -13.40
C GLU A 89 3.26 22.24 -11.93
N TRP A 90 2.03 21.82 -11.62
CA TRP A 90 1.68 21.40 -10.26
C TRP A 90 2.48 20.18 -9.80
N ILE A 91 2.61 19.14 -10.64
CA ILE A 91 3.38 17.94 -10.28
C ILE A 91 4.87 18.30 -10.08
N GLU A 92 5.47 19.09 -10.95
CA GLU A 92 6.88 19.50 -10.82
C GLU A 92 7.13 20.29 -9.53
N GLY A 93 6.21 21.18 -9.15
CA GLY A 93 6.29 21.96 -7.91
C GLY A 93 6.11 21.13 -6.64
N ASN A 94 5.28 20.07 -6.69
CA ASN A 94 4.84 19.35 -5.50
C ASN A 94 5.45 17.94 -5.33
N ALA A 95 5.96 17.30 -6.38
CA ALA A 95 6.42 15.91 -6.35
C ALA A 95 7.50 15.64 -5.29
N ARG A 96 8.40 16.60 -5.07
CA ARG A 96 9.47 16.49 -4.05
C ARG A 96 8.97 16.38 -2.62
N TYR A 97 7.71 16.73 -2.36
CA TYR A 97 7.11 16.68 -1.03
C TYR A 97 6.28 15.41 -0.80
N ALA A 98 6.11 14.55 -1.82
CA ALA A 98 5.22 13.40 -1.75
C ALA A 98 5.60 12.38 -0.67
N ASP A 99 6.90 12.26 -0.35
CA ASP A 99 7.38 11.29 0.64
C ASP A 99 7.10 11.71 2.10
N ASN A 100 6.84 13.00 2.35
CA ASN A 100 6.73 13.58 3.70
C ASN A 100 5.38 14.28 3.95
N ILE A 101 4.32 13.84 3.28
CA ILE A 101 2.98 14.46 3.47
C ILE A 101 2.44 14.22 4.90
N ASP A 102 2.83 13.09 5.52
CA ASP A 102 2.37 12.66 6.84
C ASP A 102 3.45 12.78 7.95
N ALA A 103 4.55 13.51 7.70
CA ALA A 103 5.70 13.60 8.60
C ALA A 103 5.44 14.44 9.86
#